data_AF-A0A183IZR2-F1
#
_entry.id   AF-A0A183IZR2-F1
#
_cell.length_a   1.000
_cell.length_b   1.000
_cell.length_c   1.000
_cell.angle_alpha   90.00
_cell.angle_beta   90.00
_cell.angle_gamma   90.00
#
_symmetry.space_group_name_H-M   'P 1'
#
loop_
_entity.id
_entity.type
_entity.pdbx_description
1 polymer ?
#
loop_
_entity_poly.entity_id
_entity_poly.type
_entity_poly.pdbx_seq_one_letter_code
_entity_poly.pdbx_strand_id
1 'polypeptide(L)'
;MKLRSSRNDLYIHPFVGDVSQSCTWLESTEVTDALLEQYEMCKDVVQNTADSSVKAGLLPRLCDLVDWIVSAKMKQMRTAPKPRHETGSLSQSLQGFRLLCHELIFSLYKLGDANAATTLATKFCDYETLIDIYEDSDRPDLLQDLQHLLSDPAFADALYGRYVKRNKISLLLSQCGPHLERFVSQNTHLGWLLHIKTGDFAQASEELLTTARNENQLLSRRKRAKVDPSKPMSIKEIVEICCQDVKVDENILYRALSIICEDWHHDFLPQEMALNLKNLIYRVALSRIDWDDVFLSDDPLDKSSNSVFARLLDLVFAENKHSPAVAALILPNFHVLAGAPEFSSLVRNPKFSFVLQAYEELCRQRIEEAQSENLHDDNKMVMDIV
;
A
#
# COMPACT_ATOMS: atom_id res chain seq x y z
N MET A 1 -12.74 24.49 5.32
CA MET A 1 -11.40 24.88 5.81
C MET A 1 -10.55 23.61 5.87
N LYS A 2 -9.53 23.54 5.01
CA LYS A 2 -8.44 22.54 4.92
C LYS A 2 -8.82 21.08 4.56
N LEU A 3 -9.32 20.91 3.33
CA LEU A 3 -8.97 19.76 2.48
C LEU A 3 -7.49 19.88 2.09
N ARG A 4 -6.61 19.13 2.75
CA ARG A 4 -5.30 18.75 2.18
C ARG A 4 -5.19 17.25 2.29
N SER A 5 -5.75 16.63 1.26
CA SER A 5 -5.65 15.23 0.90
C SER A 5 -4.19 14.75 0.89
N SER A 6 -4.06 13.45 1.19
CA SER A 6 -2.91 12.59 0.99
C SER A 6 -2.35 12.75 -0.42
N ARG A 7 -1.44 13.71 -0.59
CA ARG A 7 -0.70 13.97 -1.82
C ARG A 7 0.57 13.10 -1.93
N ASN A 8 0.77 12.12 -1.05
CA ASN A 8 2.02 11.37 -0.96
C ASN A 8 2.20 10.33 -2.09
N ASP A 9 1.12 9.84 -2.73
CA ASP A 9 1.25 8.85 -3.81
C ASP A 9 1.47 9.47 -5.20
N LEU A 10 1.28 10.79 -5.31
CA LEU A 10 1.45 11.59 -6.53
C LEU A 10 2.53 12.67 -6.39
N TYR A 11 3.31 12.66 -5.31
CA TYR A 11 4.32 13.67 -5.07
C TYR A 11 5.56 13.44 -5.93
N ILE A 12 5.58 14.02 -7.13
CA ILE A 12 6.83 14.37 -7.78
C ILE A 12 7.28 15.66 -7.11
N HIS A 13 8.32 15.58 -6.26
CA HIS A 13 8.84 16.74 -5.54
C HIS A 13 9.16 17.88 -6.54
N PRO A 14 8.71 19.13 -6.30
CA PRO A 14 8.91 20.25 -7.22
C PRO A 14 10.36 20.73 -7.27
N PHE A 15 11.21 20.27 -6.36
CA PHE A 15 12.63 20.59 -6.29
C PHE A 15 13.46 19.50 -6.97
N VAL A 16 13.54 19.54 -8.29
CA VAL A 16 14.68 18.97 -9.00
C VAL A 16 15.07 20.03 -10.03
N GLY A 17 16.25 20.60 -9.80
CA GLY A 17 16.78 21.76 -10.49
C GLY A 17 16.72 21.65 -12.01
N ASP A 18 16.75 22.82 -12.63
CA ASP A 18 16.81 23.06 -14.06
C ASP A 18 17.56 21.92 -14.78
N VAL A 19 16.86 21.12 -15.58
CA VAL A 19 17.47 20.10 -16.43
C VAL A 19 18.11 20.85 -17.60
N SER A 20 19.15 21.63 -17.28
CA SER A 20 19.93 22.36 -18.26
C SER A 20 20.68 21.33 -19.10
N GLN A 21 20.29 21.25 -20.37
CA GLN A 21 20.86 20.43 -21.45
C GLN A 21 20.50 18.94 -21.41
N SER A 22 19.22 18.63 -21.64
CA SER A 22 18.78 17.27 -21.95
C SER A 22 18.96 16.99 -23.45
N CYS A 23 19.79 16.02 -23.80
CA CYS A 23 19.96 15.58 -25.19
C CYS A 23 18.67 14.92 -25.69
N THR A 24 18.18 15.33 -26.86
CA THR A 24 16.90 14.87 -27.44
C THR A 24 16.85 13.37 -27.73
N TRP A 25 17.99 12.70 -27.87
CA TRP A 25 18.05 11.24 -28.11
C TRP A 25 17.69 10.40 -26.88
N LEU A 26 17.81 10.95 -25.66
CA LEU A 26 17.40 10.29 -24.40
C LEU A 26 15.88 10.18 -24.25
N GLU A 27 15.10 10.83 -25.12
CA GLU A 27 13.64 10.77 -25.10
C GLU A 27 13.08 9.47 -25.70
N SER A 28 13.91 8.70 -26.42
CA SER A 28 13.53 7.39 -26.96
C SER A 28 13.59 6.30 -25.90
N THR A 29 12.53 5.49 -25.82
CA THR A 29 12.47 4.31 -24.95
C THR A 29 13.53 3.28 -25.32
N GLU A 30 13.76 3.06 -26.61
CA GLU A 30 14.75 2.10 -27.13
C GLU A 30 16.17 2.42 -26.66
N VAL A 31 16.50 3.71 -26.58
CA VAL A 31 17.82 4.13 -26.10
C VAL A 31 17.92 4.00 -24.57
N THR A 32 16.82 4.21 -23.86
CA THR A 32 16.77 4.02 -22.40
C THR A 32 16.94 2.54 -22.04
N ASP A 33 16.33 1.65 -22.82
CA ASP A 33 16.44 0.20 -22.64
C ASP A 33 17.87 -0.29 -22.93
N ALA A 34 18.51 0.23 -23.99
CA ALA A 34 19.92 -0.07 -24.28
C ALA A 34 20.88 0.41 -23.17
N LEU A 35 20.59 1.58 -22.57
CA LEU A 35 21.36 2.09 -21.43
C LEU A 35 21.15 1.23 -20.17
N LEU A 36 19.96 0.68 -19.94
CA LEU A 36 19.68 -0.26 -18.86
C LEU A 36 20.45 -1.57 -19.06
N GLU A 37 20.49 -2.12 -20.28
CA GLU A 37 21.33 -3.28 -20.60
C GLU A 37 22.81 -3.01 -20.35
N GLN A 38 23.28 -1.82 -20.77
CA GLN A 38 24.66 -1.40 -20.51
C GLN A 38 24.95 -1.28 -19.00
N TYR A 39 23.99 -0.74 -18.24
CA TYR A 39 24.10 -0.64 -16.79
C TYR A 39 24.25 -2.03 -16.14
N GLU A 40 23.39 -2.99 -16.49
CA GLU A 40 23.45 -4.35 -15.92
C GLU A 40 24.76 -5.06 -16.27
N MET A 41 25.22 -4.95 -17.52
CA MET A 41 26.53 -5.51 -17.91
C MET A 41 27.69 -4.87 -17.11
N CYS A 42 27.68 -3.55 -16.95
CA CYS A 42 28.72 -2.86 -16.19
C CYS A 42 28.65 -3.18 -14.70
N LYS A 43 27.45 -3.32 -14.13
CA LYS A 43 27.22 -3.75 -12.75
C LYS A 43 27.77 -5.14 -12.51
N ASP A 44 27.49 -6.11 -13.39
CA ASP A 44 28.03 -7.47 -13.29
C ASP A 44 29.56 -7.49 -13.36
N VAL A 45 30.16 -6.68 -14.25
CA VAL A 45 31.62 -6.54 -14.32
C VAL A 45 32.17 -5.99 -13.00
N VAL A 46 31.55 -4.97 -12.43
CA VAL A 46 32.01 -4.36 -11.17
C VAL A 46 31.83 -5.31 -9.97
N GLN A 47 30.78 -6.14 -9.96
CA GLN A 47 30.56 -7.14 -8.91
C GLN A 47 31.60 -8.27 -8.95
N ASN A 48 31.98 -8.71 -10.15
CA ASN A 48 32.86 -9.86 -10.34
C ASN A 48 34.35 -9.50 -10.41
N THR A 49 34.69 -8.21 -10.56
CA THR A 49 36.08 -7.76 -10.64
C THR A 49 36.71 -7.65 -9.25
N ALA A 50 37.77 -8.42 -9.00
CA ALA A 50 38.55 -8.35 -7.77
C ALA A 50 39.46 -7.11 -7.68
N ASP A 51 39.73 -6.45 -8.81
CA ASP A 51 40.62 -5.29 -8.89
C ASP A 51 39.92 -4.00 -8.44
N SER A 52 40.36 -3.48 -7.29
CA SER A 52 39.84 -2.24 -6.70
C SER A 52 40.08 -1.01 -7.58
N SER A 53 41.09 -1.01 -8.45
CA SER A 53 41.40 0.13 -9.33
C SER A 53 40.41 0.22 -10.49
N VAL A 54 40.07 -0.93 -11.09
CA VAL A 54 39.04 -1.03 -12.14
C VAL A 54 37.67 -0.67 -11.56
N LYS A 55 37.36 -1.16 -10.35
CA LYS A 55 36.14 -0.80 -9.63
C LYS A 55 36.02 0.71 -9.39
N ALA A 56 37.08 1.37 -8.94
CA ALA A 56 37.10 2.82 -8.73
C ALA A 56 36.94 3.64 -10.03
N GLY A 57 37.39 3.10 -11.18
CA GLY A 57 37.21 3.75 -12.48
C GLY A 57 35.82 3.54 -13.12
N LEU A 58 35.17 2.40 -12.84
CA LEU A 58 33.86 2.05 -13.41
C LEU A 58 32.68 2.60 -12.60
N LEU A 59 32.81 2.72 -11.28
CA LEU A 59 31.74 3.23 -10.40
C LEU A 59 31.21 4.62 -10.80
N PRO A 60 32.06 5.64 -11.05
CA PRO A 60 31.57 6.95 -11.49
C PRO A 60 30.78 6.88 -12.80
N ARG A 61 31.20 6.02 -13.74
CA ARG A 61 30.50 5.84 -15.03
C ARG A 61 29.15 5.16 -14.85
N LEU A 62 29.06 4.21 -13.92
CA LEU A 62 27.77 3.61 -13.53
C LEU A 62 26.85 4.67 -12.89
N CYS A 63 27.38 5.57 -12.07
CA CYS A 63 26.61 6.68 -11.51
C CYS A 63 26.08 7.63 -12.58
N ASP A 64 26.90 7.99 -13.57
CA ASP A 64 26.49 8.82 -14.71
C ASP A 64 25.38 8.13 -15.53
N LEU A 65 25.51 6.81 -15.76
CA LEU A 65 24.47 6.02 -16.44
C LEU A 65 23.15 6.04 -15.67
N VAL A 66 23.17 5.83 -14.35
CA VAL A 66 21.95 5.91 -13.52
C VAL A 66 21.34 7.30 -13.59
N ASP A 67 22.15 8.35 -13.49
CA ASP A 67 21.64 9.72 -13.58
C ASP A 67 20.95 10.00 -14.93
N TRP A 68 21.55 9.54 -16.02
CA TRP A 68 20.99 9.70 -17.37
C TRP A 68 19.71 8.88 -17.55
N ILE A 69 19.69 7.61 -17.16
CA ILE A 69 18.54 6.72 -17.30
C ILE A 69 17.35 7.27 -16.50
N VAL A 70 17.57 7.60 -15.22
CA VAL A 70 16.50 8.07 -14.34
C VAL A 70 16.00 9.45 -14.79
N SER A 71 16.88 10.36 -15.17
CA SER A 71 16.50 11.68 -15.71
C SER A 71 15.72 11.57 -17.01
N ALA A 72 16.12 10.67 -17.92
CA ALA A 72 15.44 10.40 -19.18
C ALA A 72 14.03 9.84 -18.95
N LYS A 73 13.91 8.82 -18.09
CA LYS A 73 12.63 8.21 -17.75
C LYS A 73 11.70 9.18 -17.04
N MET A 74 12.23 10.02 -16.15
CA MET A 74 11.48 11.10 -15.51
C MET A 74 10.93 12.10 -16.53
N LYS A 75 11.72 12.45 -17.55
CA LYS A 75 11.27 13.34 -18.63
C LYS A 75 10.19 12.69 -19.48
N GLN A 76 10.37 11.43 -19.89
CA GLN A 76 9.36 10.66 -20.61
C GLN A 76 8.03 10.62 -19.85
N MET A 77 8.07 10.44 -18.53
CA MET A 77 6.88 10.49 -17.67
C MET A 77 6.20 11.87 -17.62
N ARG A 78 6.99 12.96 -17.70
CA ARG A 78 6.46 14.33 -17.74
C ARG A 78 5.85 14.69 -19.10
N THR A 79 6.42 14.16 -20.20
CA THR A 79 5.99 14.45 -21.58
C THR A 79 4.93 13.49 -22.10
N ALA A 80 4.74 12.34 -21.45
CA ALA A 80 3.71 11.38 -21.83
C ALA A 80 2.32 12.03 -21.78
N PRO A 81 1.47 11.82 -22.81
CA PRO A 81 0.11 12.34 -22.82
C PRO A 81 -0.66 11.76 -21.63
N LYS A 82 -1.11 12.62 -20.71
CA LYS A 82 -1.94 12.20 -19.57
C LYS A 82 -3.21 11.53 -20.13
N PRO A 83 -3.44 10.23 -19.90
CA PRO A 83 -4.62 9.56 -20.40
C PRO A 83 -5.85 10.19 -19.74
N ARG A 84 -6.81 10.66 -20.55
CA ARG A 84 -7.99 11.40 -20.08
C ARG A 84 -8.92 10.59 -19.16
N HIS A 85 -8.73 9.27 -19.06
CA HIS A 85 -9.65 8.37 -18.36
C HIS A 85 -8.99 7.18 -17.62
N GLU A 86 -7.67 7.12 -17.44
CA GLU A 86 -7.00 5.96 -16.82
C GLU A 86 -5.98 6.38 -15.75
N THR A 87 -6.47 6.75 -14.58
CA THR A 87 -5.63 7.05 -13.40
C THR A 87 -4.83 5.84 -12.91
N GLY A 88 -5.30 4.62 -13.19
CA GLY A 88 -4.61 3.36 -12.87
C GLY A 88 -3.35 3.09 -13.69
N SER A 89 -3.31 3.51 -14.97
CA SER A 89 -2.13 3.33 -15.84
C SER A 89 -1.00 4.27 -15.43
N LEU A 90 -1.33 5.51 -15.02
CA LEU A 90 -0.36 6.48 -14.54
C LEU A 90 0.23 6.10 -13.18
N SER A 91 -0.58 5.61 -12.24
CA SER A 91 -0.09 5.15 -10.92
C SER A 91 0.80 3.92 -11.05
N GLN A 92 0.44 2.95 -11.90
CA GLN A 92 1.26 1.77 -12.17
C GLN A 92 2.58 2.14 -12.84
N SER A 93 2.57 3.08 -13.79
CA SER A 93 3.79 3.59 -14.44
C SER A 93 4.70 4.38 -13.48
N LEU A 94 4.10 5.19 -12.59
CA LEU A 94 4.83 5.90 -11.53
C LEU A 94 5.44 4.93 -10.50
N GLN A 95 4.69 3.89 -10.10
CA GLN A 95 5.19 2.86 -9.20
C GLN A 95 6.34 2.08 -9.84
N GLY A 96 6.22 1.69 -11.11
CA GLY A 96 7.30 1.05 -11.87
C GLY A 96 8.55 1.93 -11.97
N PHE A 97 8.38 3.25 -12.19
CA PHE A 97 9.49 4.19 -12.16
C PHE A 97 10.17 4.26 -10.78
N ARG A 98 9.39 4.35 -9.69
CA ARG A 98 9.94 4.40 -8.32
C ARG A 98 10.73 3.13 -7.98
N LEU A 99 10.23 1.96 -8.38
CA LEU A 99 10.93 0.69 -8.18
C LEU A 99 12.24 0.64 -8.96
N LEU A 100 12.22 1.06 -10.23
CA LEU A 100 13.42 1.12 -11.07
C LEU A 100 14.46 2.09 -10.49
N CYS A 101 14.04 3.28 -10.04
CA CYS A 101 14.94 4.22 -9.38
C CYS A 101 15.59 3.60 -8.14
N HIS A 102 14.77 2.98 -7.28
CA HIS A 102 15.26 2.34 -6.07
C HIS A 102 16.26 1.22 -6.38
N GLU A 103 15.94 0.34 -7.32
CA GLU A 103 16.81 -0.78 -7.70
C GLU A 103 18.19 -0.31 -8.21
N LEU A 104 18.21 0.67 -9.11
CA LEU A 104 19.45 1.20 -9.69
C LEU A 104 20.31 1.94 -8.65
N ILE A 105 19.69 2.75 -7.79
CA ILE A 105 20.40 3.56 -6.80
C ILE A 105 20.87 2.68 -5.62
N PHE A 106 20.03 1.76 -5.15
CA PHE A 106 20.37 0.84 -4.06
C PHE A 106 21.50 -0.13 -4.45
N SER A 107 21.50 -0.62 -5.70
CA SER A 107 22.58 -1.47 -6.16
C SER A 107 23.92 -0.73 -6.24
N LEU A 108 23.94 0.53 -6.69
CA LEU A 108 25.14 1.40 -6.59
C LEU A 108 25.63 1.53 -5.14
N TYR A 109 24.71 1.73 -4.20
CA TYR A 109 25.03 1.77 -2.79
C TYR A 109 25.72 0.46 -2.32
N LYS A 110 25.19 -0.70 -2.70
CA LYS A 110 25.79 -2.01 -2.37
C LYS A 110 27.15 -2.26 -3.02
N LEU A 111 27.44 -1.64 -4.16
CA LEU A 111 28.75 -1.72 -4.79
C LEU A 111 29.82 -0.90 -4.05
N GLY A 112 29.42 -0.01 -3.13
CA GLY A 112 30.32 0.66 -2.18
C GLY A 112 30.55 2.15 -2.41
N ASP A 113 29.81 2.79 -3.32
CA ASP A 113 29.85 4.24 -3.49
C ASP A 113 28.69 4.92 -2.73
N ALA A 114 28.87 5.07 -1.42
CA ALA A 114 27.86 5.68 -0.57
C ALA A 114 27.64 7.16 -0.86
N ASN A 115 28.65 7.88 -1.37
CA ASN A 115 28.53 9.32 -1.60
C ASN A 115 27.73 9.62 -2.87
N ALA A 116 28.04 8.94 -3.97
CA ALA A 116 27.27 9.09 -5.20
C ALA A 116 25.83 8.60 -5.02
N ALA A 117 25.62 7.49 -4.28
CA ALA A 117 24.30 7.00 -3.94
C ALA A 117 23.49 8.03 -3.13
N THR A 118 24.08 8.71 -2.14
CA THR A 118 23.39 9.79 -1.40
C THR A 118 22.97 10.93 -2.32
N THR A 119 23.85 11.38 -3.23
CA THR A 119 23.51 12.48 -4.15
C THR A 119 22.38 12.09 -5.09
N LEU A 120 22.41 10.90 -5.68
CA LEU A 120 21.36 10.39 -6.57
C LEU A 120 20.05 10.15 -5.82
N ALA A 121 20.11 9.51 -4.65
CA ALA A 121 18.93 9.23 -3.83
C ALA A 121 18.26 10.51 -3.33
N THR A 122 19.04 11.55 -3.01
CA THR A 122 18.52 12.88 -2.68
C THR A 122 17.90 13.55 -3.91
N LYS A 123 18.56 13.47 -5.07
CA LYS A 123 18.08 14.07 -6.33
C LYS A 123 16.76 13.46 -6.81
N PHE A 124 16.59 12.16 -6.64
CA PHE A 124 15.42 11.41 -7.13
C PHE A 124 14.43 11.00 -6.05
N CYS A 125 14.62 11.47 -4.81
CA CYS A 125 13.75 11.19 -3.67
C CYS A 125 13.60 9.68 -3.36
N ASP A 126 14.68 8.90 -3.52
CA ASP A 126 14.73 7.50 -3.08
C ASP A 126 15.00 7.43 -1.58
N TYR A 127 13.91 7.60 -0.82
CA TYR A 127 13.95 7.69 0.63
C TYR A 127 14.40 6.39 1.29
N GLU A 128 14.09 5.22 0.73
CA GLU A 128 14.50 3.93 1.30
C GLU A 128 16.02 3.78 1.28
N THR A 129 16.66 4.07 0.15
CA THR A 129 18.13 3.98 0.04
C THR A 129 18.82 5.05 0.90
N LEU A 130 18.25 6.26 1.01
CA LEU A 130 18.79 7.27 1.93
C LEU A 130 18.76 6.81 3.39
N ILE A 131 17.69 6.13 3.80
CA ILE A 131 17.59 5.63 5.17
C ILE A 131 18.56 4.45 5.39
N ASP A 132 18.74 3.57 4.38
CA ASP A 132 19.79 2.55 4.39
C ASP A 132 21.18 3.15 4.60
N ILE A 133 21.55 4.15 3.80
CA ILE A 133 22.84 4.84 3.89
C ILE A 133 23.03 5.48 5.27
N TYR A 134 21.98 6.10 5.81
CA TYR A 134 22.01 6.73 7.12
C TYR A 134 22.16 5.71 8.27
N GLU A 135 21.45 4.59 8.22
CA GLU A 135 21.57 3.56 9.26
C GLU A 135 22.93 2.86 9.25
N ASP A 136 23.56 2.73 8.09
CA ASP A 136 24.86 2.09 7.92
C ASP A 136 26.04 3.07 8.12
N SER A 137 25.79 4.39 8.08
CA SER A 137 26.81 5.43 8.26
C SER A 137 26.73 6.07 9.64
N ASP A 138 27.82 6.04 10.41
CA ASP A 138 28.00 6.85 11.64
C ASP A 138 28.29 8.35 11.32
N ARG A 139 27.70 8.90 10.26
CA ARG A 139 27.98 10.28 9.79
C ARG A 139 26.98 11.28 10.36
N PRO A 140 27.39 12.19 11.27
CA PRO A 140 26.49 13.18 11.87
C PRO A 140 26.02 14.26 10.90
N ASP A 141 26.80 14.55 9.85
CA ASP A 141 26.49 15.61 8.87
C ASP A 141 25.28 15.25 8.00
N LEU A 142 25.11 13.96 7.70
CA LEU A 142 23.99 13.45 6.91
C LEU A 142 22.65 13.65 7.62
N LEU A 143 22.65 13.70 8.96
CA LEU A 143 21.46 14.00 9.76
C LEU A 143 21.00 15.44 9.58
N GLN A 144 21.92 16.38 9.38
CA GLN A 144 21.61 17.79 9.15
C GLN A 144 21.01 18.00 7.74
N ASP A 145 21.51 17.27 6.75
CA ASP A 145 20.93 17.24 5.40
C ASP A 145 19.54 16.56 5.40
N LEU A 146 19.40 15.46 6.14
CA LEU A 146 18.13 14.76 6.31
C LEU A 146 17.11 15.56 7.12
N GLN A 147 17.51 16.51 7.99
CA GLN A 147 16.57 17.39 8.69
C GLN A 147 15.77 18.28 7.74
N HIS A 148 16.38 18.72 6.64
CA HIS A 148 15.64 19.42 5.59
C HIS A 148 14.64 18.49 4.88
N LEU A 149 15.03 17.24 4.63
CA LEU A 149 14.16 16.21 4.03
C LEU A 149 13.06 15.69 4.97
N LEU A 150 13.27 15.72 6.29
CA LEU A 150 12.29 15.43 7.35
C LEU A 150 11.11 16.41 7.37
N SER A 151 11.23 17.54 6.65
CA SER A 151 10.11 18.45 6.40
C SER A 151 9.14 17.89 5.35
N ASP A 152 9.54 16.90 4.54
CA ASP A 152 8.68 16.19 3.61
C ASP A 152 7.91 15.08 4.35
N PRO A 153 6.56 15.09 4.32
CA PRO A 153 5.75 14.05 4.93
C PRO A 153 6.04 12.65 4.36
N ALA A 154 6.39 12.52 3.08
CA ALA A 154 6.65 11.22 2.47
C ALA A 154 7.97 10.59 2.95
N PHE A 155 8.99 11.41 3.26
CA PHE A 155 10.23 10.93 3.88
C PHE A 155 9.98 10.51 5.34
N ALA A 156 9.23 11.32 6.10
CA ALA A 156 8.90 11.03 7.48
C ALA A 156 8.13 9.69 7.61
N ASP A 157 7.14 9.45 6.74
CA ASP A 157 6.36 8.21 6.74
C ASP A 157 7.25 6.98 6.46
N ALA A 158 8.16 7.06 5.49
CA ALA A 158 9.12 5.99 5.17
C ALA A 158 10.06 5.71 6.35
N LEU A 159 10.64 6.76 6.95
CA LEU A 159 11.54 6.65 8.09
C LEU A 159 10.86 6.02 9.31
N TYR A 160 9.66 6.49 9.66
CA TYR A 160 8.91 5.97 10.80
C TYR A 160 8.47 4.52 10.58
N GLY A 161 7.99 4.19 9.37
CA GLY A 161 7.66 2.81 9.00
C GLY A 161 8.85 1.87 9.20
N ARG A 162 10.05 2.32 8.83
CA ARG A 162 11.29 1.55 9.00
C ARG A 162 11.71 1.40 10.46
N TYR A 163 11.56 2.44 11.28
CA TYR A 163 11.82 2.36 12.73
C TYR A 163 10.89 1.39 13.44
N VAL A 164 9.62 1.36 13.06
CA VAL A 164 8.65 0.38 13.58
C VAL A 164 9.05 -1.04 13.17
N LYS A 165 9.35 -1.28 11.89
CA LYS A 165 9.78 -2.59 11.37
C LYS A 165 11.04 -3.13 12.06
N ARG A 166 12.01 -2.26 12.38
CA ARG A 166 13.26 -2.62 13.06
C ARG A 166 13.20 -2.55 14.60
N ASN A 167 12.02 -2.31 15.17
CA ASN A 167 11.81 -2.19 16.62
C ASN A 167 12.67 -1.08 17.28
N LYS A 168 12.98 0.00 16.55
CA LYS A 168 13.76 1.16 17.01
C LYS A 168 12.84 2.24 17.60
N ILE A 169 11.98 1.84 18.53
CA ILE A 169 10.93 2.71 19.10
C ILE A 169 11.53 3.88 19.89
N SER A 170 12.66 3.68 20.56
CA SER A 170 13.38 4.75 21.27
C SER A 170 13.81 5.89 20.35
N LEU A 171 14.22 5.58 19.12
CA LEU A 171 14.58 6.57 18.10
C LEU A 171 13.34 7.26 17.53
N LEU A 172 12.25 6.53 17.31
CA LEU A 172 10.96 7.11 16.93
C LEU A 172 10.47 8.12 17.99
N LEU A 173 10.55 7.74 19.27
CA LEU A 173 10.20 8.58 20.40
C LEU A 173 11.18 9.74 20.61
N SER A 174 12.40 9.66 20.10
CA SER A 174 13.33 10.80 20.15
C SER A 174 12.92 11.91 19.15
N GLN A 175 12.24 11.54 18.06
CA GLN A 175 11.80 12.50 17.04
C GLN A 175 10.56 13.28 17.52
N CYS A 176 10.56 14.60 17.37
CA CYS A 176 9.44 15.49 17.73
C CYS A 176 8.92 16.20 16.48
N GLY A 177 7.61 16.17 16.24
CA GLY A 177 7.00 16.98 15.18
C GLY A 177 5.59 16.54 14.77
N PRO A 178 4.88 17.36 13.98
CA PRO A 178 3.50 17.11 13.55
C PRO A 178 3.36 15.86 12.66
N HIS A 179 4.45 15.44 12.01
CA HIS A 179 4.48 14.23 11.18
C HIS A 179 4.41 12.94 12.02
N LEU A 180 4.92 12.95 13.25
CA LEU A 180 4.82 11.78 14.13
C LEU A 180 3.36 11.56 14.57
N GLU A 181 2.64 12.63 14.91
CA GLU A 181 1.22 12.56 15.29
C GLU A 181 0.37 12.04 14.11
N ARG A 182 0.65 12.53 12.90
CA ARG A 182 0.03 12.01 11.67
C ARG A 182 0.33 10.53 11.45
N PHE A 183 1.58 10.09 11.57
CA PHE A 183 1.95 8.69 11.38
C PHE A 183 1.32 7.77 12.44
N VAL A 184 1.25 8.22 13.69
CA VAL A 184 0.64 7.48 14.80
C VAL A 184 -0.88 7.41 14.65
N SER A 185 -1.54 8.49 14.21
CA SER A 185 -2.98 8.44 13.90
C SER A 185 -3.32 7.47 12.76
N GLN A 186 -2.40 7.28 11.80
CA GLN A 186 -2.53 6.23 10.78
C GLN A 186 -2.24 4.82 11.34
N ASN A 187 -1.38 4.71 12.35
CA ASN A 187 -0.99 3.46 13.00
C ASN A 187 -1.53 3.36 14.43
N THR A 188 -2.84 3.09 14.55
CA THR A 188 -3.58 3.07 15.83
C THR A 188 -2.95 2.21 16.95
N HIS A 189 -2.18 1.17 16.61
CA HIS A 189 -1.48 0.33 17.59
C HIS A 189 -0.27 1.00 18.27
N LEU A 190 0.16 2.16 17.78
CA LEU A 190 1.28 2.95 18.31
C LEU A 190 0.82 4.19 19.08
N GLY A 191 -0.50 4.44 19.20
CA GLY A 191 -1.07 5.60 19.90
C GLY A 191 -0.50 5.81 21.30
N TRP A 192 -0.42 4.72 22.07
CA TRP A 192 0.02 4.73 23.45
C TRP A 192 1.46 5.24 23.62
N LEU A 193 2.32 5.06 22.60
CA LEU A 193 3.70 5.55 22.62
C LEU A 193 3.76 7.07 22.63
N LEU A 194 2.87 7.72 21.87
CA LEU A 194 2.76 9.18 21.84
C LEU A 194 2.26 9.71 23.19
N HIS A 195 1.25 9.06 23.78
CA HIS A 195 0.71 9.41 25.09
C HIS A 195 1.73 9.27 26.23
N ILE A 196 2.60 8.26 26.19
CA ILE A 196 3.70 8.13 27.16
C ILE A 196 4.69 9.29 27.01
N LYS A 197 5.00 9.70 25.78
CA LYS A 197 5.96 10.79 25.53
C LYS A 197 5.39 12.16 25.92
N THR A 198 4.09 12.39 25.72
CA THR A 198 3.41 13.64 26.10
C THR A 198 3.09 13.70 27.60
N GLY A 199 3.34 12.62 28.35
CA GLY A 199 3.09 12.53 29.79
C GLY A 199 1.63 12.23 30.15
N ASP A 200 0.79 11.89 29.17
CA ASP A 200 -0.60 11.48 29.38
C ASP A 200 -0.69 9.97 29.66
N PHE A 201 -0.30 9.59 30.87
CA PHE A 201 -0.31 8.20 31.30
C PHE A 201 -1.73 7.60 31.40
N ALA A 202 -2.76 8.44 31.54
CA ALA A 202 -4.15 7.98 31.65
C ALA A 202 -4.64 7.45 30.30
N GLN A 203 -4.51 8.24 29.23
CA GLN A 203 -4.85 7.82 27.87
C GLN A 203 -3.95 6.67 27.39
N ALA A 204 -2.65 6.72 27.71
CA ALA A 204 -1.74 5.60 27.39
C ALA A 204 -2.21 4.28 28.03
N SER A 205 -2.64 4.32 29.30
CA SER A 205 -3.12 3.11 29.99
C SER A 205 -4.41 2.57 29.38
N GLU A 206 -5.32 3.45 28.95
CA GLU A 206 -6.59 3.09 28.34
C GLU A 206 -6.35 2.44 26.96
N GLU A 207 -5.49 3.02 26.13
CA GLU A 207 -5.11 2.47 24.83
C GLU A 207 -4.31 1.16 24.94
N LEU A 208 -3.41 1.04 25.92
CA LEU A 208 -2.72 -0.22 26.20
C LEU A 208 -3.71 -1.30 26.64
N LEU A 209 -4.73 -0.92 27.42
CA LEU A 209 -5.71 -1.86 27.94
C LEU A 209 -6.72 -2.29 26.86
N THR A 210 -7.09 -1.40 25.93
CA THR A 210 -7.86 -1.79 24.73
C THR A 210 -7.03 -2.67 23.80
N THR A 211 -5.75 -2.35 23.57
CA THR A 211 -4.83 -3.17 22.78
C THR A 211 -4.63 -4.55 23.41
N ALA A 212 -4.41 -4.63 24.73
CA ALA A 212 -4.28 -5.89 25.45
C ALA A 212 -5.58 -6.70 25.49
N ARG A 213 -6.75 -6.05 25.52
CA ARG A 213 -8.05 -6.74 25.37
C ARG A 213 -8.20 -7.33 23.98
N ASN A 214 -7.81 -6.59 22.94
CA ASN A 214 -7.82 -7.05 21.56
C ASN A 214 -6.85 -8.23 21.36
N GLU A 215 -5.63 -8.16 21.92
CA GLU A 215 -4.67 -9.26 21.91
C GLU A 215 -5.17 -10.48 22.68
N ASN A 216 -5.78 -10.30 23.86
CA ASN A 216 -6.34 -11.41 24.61
C ASN A 216 -7.53 -12.06 23.90
N GLN A 217 -8.34 -11.29 23.17
CA GLN A 217 -9.37 -11.85 22.30
C GLN A 217 -8.75 -12.67 21.18
N LEU A 218 -7.67 -12.19 20.56
CA LEU A 218 -6.91 -12.94 19.54
C LEU A 218 -6.26 -14.21 20.12
N LEU A 219 -5.63 -14.15 21.30
CA LEU A 219 -5.05 -15.31 21.98
C LEU A 219 -6.11 -16.32 22.43
N SER A 220 -7.26 -15.85 22.89
CA SER A 220 -8.40 -16.70 23.23
C SER A 220 -8.96 -17.39 21.98
N ARG A 221 -9.00 -16.68 20.85
CA ARG A 221 -9.33 -17.25 19.54
C ARG A 221 -8.32 -18.31 19.11
N ARG A 222 -7.01 -18.03 19.24
CA ARG A 222 -5.91 -18.99 18.95
C ARG A 222 -6.00 -20.26 19.79
N LYS A 223 -6.24 -20.12 21.11
CA LYS A 223 -6.40 -21.25 22.03
C LYS A 223 -7.63 -22.10 21.69
N ARG A 224 -8.75 -21.47 21.31
CA ARG A 224 -9.96 -22.18 20.86
C ARG A 224 -9.73 -22.93 19.54
N ALA A 225 -8.93 -22.36 18.64
CA ALA A 225 -8.55 -22.98 17.37
C ALA A 225 -7.47 -24.08 17.50
N LYS A 226 -7.01 -24.41 18.72
CA LYS A 226 -5.94 -25.39 19.00
C LYS A 226 -4.63 -25.11 18.24
N VAL A 227 -4.35 -23.84 17.95
CA VAL A 227 -3.09 -23.43 17.32
C VAL A 227 -2.06 -23.11 18.39
N ASP A 228 -0.85 -23.64 18.25
CA ASP A 228 0.27 -23.38 19.16
C ASP A 228 0.55 -21.86 19.25
N PRO A 229 0.53 -21.26 20.45
CA PRO A 229 0.79 -19.82 20.61
C PRO A 229 2.22 -19.42 20.27
N SER A 230 3.19 -20.34 20.22
CA SER A 230 4.61 -20.06 19.98
C SER A 230 5.01 -20.01 18.50
N LYS A 231 4.16 -20.51 17.60
CA LYS A 231 4.43 -20.51 16.15
C LYS A 231 3.89 -19.23 15.49
N PRO A 232 4.66 -18.55 14.61
CA PRO A 232 4.13 -17.46 13.79
C PRO A 232 3.00 -18.00 12.92
N MET A 233 1.86 -17.31 12.95
CA MET A 233 0.64 -17.73 12.29
C MET A 233 0.68 -17.31 10.83
N SER A 234 0.34 -18.23 9.93
CA SER A 234 0.18 -17.89 8.52
C SER A 234 -1.08 -17.05 8.30
N ILE A 235 -1.07 -16.21 7.25
CA ILE A 235 -2.25 -15.41 6.83
C ILE A 235 -3.49 -16.28 6.68
N LYS A 236 -3.33 -17.50 6.14
CA LYS A 236 -4.38 -18.51 6.04
C LYS A 236 -5.01 -18.82 7.40
N GLU A 237 -4.20 -19.14 8.40
CA GLU A 237 -4.70 -19.48 9.74
C GLU A 237 -5.37 -18.29 10.42
N ILE A 238 -4.87 -17.05 10.20
CA ILE A 238 -5.51 -15.83 10.72
C ILE A 238 -6.91 -15.67 10.14
N VAL A 239 -7.04 -15.77 8.81
CA VAL A 239 -8.32 -15.61 8.11
C VAL A 239 -9.30 -16.72 8.51
N GLU A 240 -8.85 -17.97 8.57
CA GLU A 240 -9.69 -19.11 8.99
C GLU A 240 -10.20 -18.94 10.43
N ILE A 241 -9.37 -18.47 11.36
CA ILE A 241 -9.78 -18.20 12.74
C ILE A 241 -10.77 -17.05 12.81
N CYS A 242 -10.55 -15.96 12.06
CA CYS A 242 -11.49 -14.85 11.96
C CYS A 242 -12.84 -15.33 11.44
N CYS A 243 -12.87 -16.26 10.49
CA CYS A 243 -14.09 -16.78 9.87
C CYS A 243 -14.89 -17.76 10.76
N GLN A 244 -14.25 -18.41 11.74
CA GLN A 244 -14.88 -19.42 12.60
C GLN A 244 -15.60 -18.86 13.84
N ASP A 245 -15.47 -17.57 14.15
CA ASP A 245 -16.07 -16.99 15.36
C ASP A 245 -17.60 -16.88 15.23
N VAL A 246 -18.35 -17.08 16.31
CA VAL A 246 -19.82 -16.92 16.30
C VAL A 246 -20.20 -15.44 16.17
N LYS A 247 -19.34 -14.52 16.68
CA LYS A 247 -19.59 -13.07 16.68
C LYS A 247 -18.81 -12.30 15.60
N VAL A 248 -18.63 -12.89 14.42
CA VAL A 248 -18.02 -12.18 13.29
C VAL A 248 -18.93 -11.05 12.82
N ASP A 249 -18.37 -9.85 12.77
CA ASP A 249 -18.96 -8.65 12.21
C ASP A 249 -18.22 -8.23 10.92
N GLU A 250 -18.76 -7.23 10.24
CA GLU A 250 -18.22 -6.68 9.00
C GLU A 250 -16.80 -6.11 9.17
N ASN A 251 -16.47 -5.55 10.33
CA ASN A 251 -15.17 -4.94 10.60
C ASN A 251 -14.05 -5.99 10.67
N ILE A 252 -14.31 -7.12 11.33
CA ILE A 252 -13.36 -8.24 11.41
C ILE A 252 -13.11 -8.81 10.01
N LEU A 253 -14.17 -8.98 9.21
CA LEU A 253 -14.06 -9.50 7.84
C LEU A 253 -13.33 -8.53 6.91
N TYR A 254 -13.62 -7.23 7.01
CA TYR A 254 -12.91 -6.21 6.23
C TYR A 254 -11.42 -6.16 6.57
N ARG A 255 -11.07 -6.21 7.87
CA ARG A 255 -9.66 -6.31 8.27
C ARG A 255 -8.96 -7.53 7.70
N ALA A 256 -9.63 -8.68 7.70
CA ALA A 256 -9.10 -9.90 7.08
C ALA A 256 -8.90 -9.73 5.55
N LEU A 257 -9.81 -9.04 4.86
CA LEU A 257 -9.65 -8.69 3.44
C LEU A 257 -8.49 -7.72 3.20
N SER A 258 -8.33 -6.70 4.06
CA SER A 258 -7.23 -5.73 3.98
C SER A 258 -5.88 -6.42 4.08
N ILE A 259 -5.70 -7.34 5.04
CA ILE A 259 -4.46 -8.11 5.20
C ILE A 259 -4.14 -8.91 3.93
N ILE A 260 -5.14 -9.55 3.31
CA ILE A 260 -4.94 -10.30 2.06
C ILE A 260 -4.53 -9.35 0.91
N CYS A 261 -5.07 -8.13 0.88
CA CYS A 261 -4.82 -7.17 -0.20
C CYS A 261 -3.48 -6.41 -0.02
N GLU A 262 -3.09 -6.10 1.21
CA GLU A 262 -1.80 -5.49 1.54
C GLU A 262 -0.63 -6.41 1.18
N ASP A 263 -0.79 -7.71 1.41
CA ASP A 263 0.23 -8.73 1.11
C ASP A 263 0.17 -9.27 -0.34
N TRP A 264 -0.77 -8.79 -1.18
CA TRP A 264 -0.95 -9.25 -2.56
C TRP A 264 0.28 -8.99 -3.46
N HIS A 265 1.21 -8.15 -3.00
CA HIS A 265 2.44 -7.79 -3.72
C HIS A 265 3.72 -8.46 -3.20
N HIS A 266 3.66 -9.39 -2.24
CA HIS A 266 4.84 -10.06 -1.69
C HIS A 266 4.84 -11.58 -1.91
N ASP A 267 6.05 -12.17 -2.06
CA ASP A 267 6.34 -13.60 -2.29
C ASP A 267 5.76 -14.58 -1.25
N PHE A 268 5.04 -14.10 -0.23
CA PHE A 268 4.57 -14.88 0.92
C PHE A 268 3.16 -15.47 0.75
N LEU A 269 2.34 -14.99 -0.20
CA LEU A 269 0.98 -15.51 -0.42
C LEU A 269 0.70 -15.77 -1.92
N PRO A 270 0.63 -17.04 -2.36
CA PRO A 270 0.29 -17.36 -3.75
C PRO A 270 -1.08 -16.80 -4.15
N GLN A 271 -1.21 -16.30 -5.38
CA GLN A 271 -2.43 -15.66 -5.89
C GLN A 271 -3.68 -16.55 -5.76
N GLU A 272 -3.56 -17.86 -5.99
CA GLU A 272 -4.66 -18.81 -5.80
C GLU A 272 -5.11 -18.89 -4.33
N MET A 273 -4.17 -18.87 -3.40
CA MET A 273 -4.47 -18.88 -1.95
C MET A 273 -5.19 -17.59 -1.55
N ALA A 274 -4.72 -16.43 -2.02
CA ALA A 274 -5.35 -15.14 -1.76
C ALA A 274 -6.81 -15.12 -2.25
N LEU A 275 -7.06 -15.60 -3.47
CA LEU A 275 -8.40 -15.69 -4.04
C LEU A 275 -9.30 -16.64 -3.24
N ASN A 276 -8.78 -17.79 -2.81
CA ASN A 276 -9.51 -18.75 -1.99
C ASN A 276 -9.89 -18.18 -0.61
N LEU A 277 -8.98 -17.45 0.04
CA LEU A 277 -9.23 -16.79 1.33
C LEU A 277 -10.24 -15.65 1.22
N LYS A 278 -10.14 -14.84 0.16
CA LYS A 278 -11.14 -13.81 -0.15
C LYS A 278 -12.53 -14.41 -0.35
N ASN A 279 -12.62 -15.47 -1.15
CA ASN A 279 -13.89 -16.18 -1.37
C ASN A 279 -14.43 -16.79 -0.06
N LEU A 280 -13.57 -17.31 0.82
CA LEU A 280 -13.96 -17.80 2.14
C LEU A 280 -14.63 -16.70 2.99
N ILE A 281 -14.03 -15.50 3.04
CA ILE A 281 -14.58 -14.36 3.81
C ILE A 281 -15.98 -14.00 3.32
N TYR A 282 -16.17 -13.88 2.01
CA TYR A 282 -17.48 -13.55 1.44
C TYR A 282 -18.50 -14.68 1.59
N ARG A 283 -18.08 -15.95 1.55
CA ARG A 283 -18.97 -17.10 1.87
C ARG A 283 -19.45 -17.04 3.31
N VAL A 284 -18.56 -16.76 4.24
CA VAL A 284 -18.89 -16.64 5.66
C VAL A 284 -19.89 -15.49 5.86
N ALA A 285 -19.65 -14.34 5.23
CA ALA A 285 -20.58 -13.21 5.29
C ALA A 285 -21.96 -13.56 4.71
N LEU A 286 -22.00 -14.24 3.55
CA LEU A 286 -23.24 -14.61 2.86
C LEU A 286 -24.03 -15.71 3.60
N SER A 287 -23.34 -16.63 4.27
CA SER A 287 -23.95 -17.69 5.08
C SER A 287 -24.69 -17.18 6.32
N ARG A 288 -24.44 -15.92 6.72
CA ARG A 288 -25.10 -15.27 7.85
C ARG A 288 -26.38 -14.53 7.49
N ILE A 289 -26.73 -14.48 6.21
CA ILE A 289 -28.04 -13.98 5.78
C ILE A 289 -29.07 -15.02 6.19
N ASP A 290 -30.13 -14.57 6.87
CA ASP A 290 -31.30 -15.40 7.15
C ASP A 290 -32.10 -15.56 5.85
N TRP A 291 -31.70 -16.54 5.05
CA TRP A 291 -32.28 -16.78 3.74
C TRP A 291 -33.75 -17.19 3.81
N ASP A 292 -34.19 -17.83 4.90
CA ASP A 292 -35.59 -18.21 5.07
C ASP A 292 -36.47 -16.95 5.20
N ASP A 293 -36.03 -15.96 5.97
CA ASP A 293 -36.72 -14.66 6.09
C ASP A 293 -36.66 -13.86 4.77
N VAL A 294 -35.53 -13.89 4.06
CA VAL A 294 -35.38 -13.25 2.74
C VAL A 294 -36.30 -13.89 1.69
N PHE A 295 -36.45 -15.21 1.70
CA PHE A 295 -37.31 -15.91 0.74
C PHE A 295 -38.80 -15.66 0.97
N LEU A 296 -39.20 -15.36 2.21
CA LEU A 296 -40.58 -15.02 2.57
C LEU A 296 -40.93 -13.55 2.29
N SER A 297 -39.94 -12.68 2.12
CA SER A 297 -40.14 -11.26 1.83
C SER A 297 -40.59 -10.99 0.39
N ASP A 298 -41.45 -9.99 0.20
CA ASP A 298 -41.80 -9.43 -1.11
C ASP A 298 -40.66 -8.58 -1.69
N ASP A 299 -39.84 -7.99 -0.82
CA ASP A 299 -38.59 -7.31 -1.18
C ASP A 299 -37.40 -8.02 -0.51
N PRO A 300 -36.76 -8.98 -1.21
CA PRO A 300 -35.65 -9.74 -0.66
C PRO A 300 -34.37 -8.90 -0.51
N LEU A 301 -34.21 -7.83 -1.30
CA LEU A 301 -33.02 -6.98 -1.27
C LEU A 301 -33.02 -6.10 -0.03
N ASP A 302 -34.12 -5.39 0.22
CA ASP A 302 -34.29 -4.55 1.42
C ASP A 302 -34.10 -5.38 2.70
N LYS A 303 -34.64 -6.60 2.71
CA LYS A 303 -34.53 -7.49 3.86
C LYS A 303 -33.10 -7.96 4.14
N SER A 304 -32.28 -8.11 3.11
CA SER A 304 -30.87 -8.50 3.22
C SER A 304 -29.92 -7.32 3.46
N SER A 305 -30.39 -6.06 3.33
CA SER A 305 -29.58 -4.83 3.36
C SER A 305 -28.82 -4.58 4.68
N ASN A 306 -29.32 -5.08 5.81
CA ASN A 306 -28.65 -4.94 7.11
C ASN A 306 -27.78 -6.15 7.49
N SER A 307 -27.62 -7.11 6.58
CA SER A 307 -26.79 -8.28 6.80
C SER A 307 -25.31 -7.92 6.95
N VAL A 308 -24.53 -8.81 7.56
CA VAL A 308 -23.06 -8.68 7.63
C VAL A 308 -22.46 -8.59 6.23
N PHE A 309 -23.05 -9.28 5.25
CA PHE A 309 -22.61 -9.23 3.86
C PHE A 309 -22.81 -7.83 3.25
N ALA A 310 -24.01 -7.25 3.36
CA ALA A 310 -24.29 -5.93 2.84
C ALA A 310 -23.43 -4.85 3.51
N ARG A 311 -23.33 -4.88 4.85
CA ARG A 311 -22.47 -3.95 5.61
C ARG A 311 -20.98 -4.12 5.28
N LEU A 312 -20.52 -5.34 5.00
CA LEU A 312 -19.15 -5.57 4.52
C LEU A 312 -18.91 -4.92 3.16
N LEU A 313 -19.85 -5.05 2.21
CA LEU A 313 -19.75 -4.37 0.92
C LEU A 313 -19.73 -2.85 1.09
N ASP A 314 -20.62 -2.30 1.93
CA ASP A 314 -20.63 -0.88 2.26
C ASP A 314 -19.32 -0.41 2.86
N LEU A 315 -18.74 -1.20 3.77
CA LEU A 315 -17.46 -0.90 4.40
C LEU A 315 -16.30 -0.92 3.39
N VAL A 316 -16.31 -1.87 2.44
CA VAL A 316 -15.34 -1.89 1.34
C VAL A 316 -15.38 -0.58 0.55
N PHE A 317 -16.56 -0.08 0.21
CA PHE A 317 -16.68 1.21 -0.48
C PHE A 317 -16.34 2.40 0.42
N ALA A 318 -16.73 2.37 1.69
CA ALA A 318 -16.53 3.47 2.63
C ALA A 318 -15.05 3.74 2.90
N GLU A 319 -14.26 2.67 3.05
CA GLU A 319 -12.81 2.75 3.30
C GLU A 319 -12.01 3.02 2.01
N ASN A 320 -12.57 2.67 0.84
CA ASN A 320 -11.91 2.84 -0.48
C ASN A 320 -12.52 3.95 -1.34
N LYS A 321 -13.21 4.94 -0.75
CA LYS A 321 -13.91 6.02 -1.48
C LYS A 321 -13.04 6.75 -2.51
N HIS A 322 -11.75 6.89 -2.23
CA HIS A 322 -10.80 7.61 -3.08
C HIS A 322 -10.09 6.71 -4.11
N SER A 323 -10.34 5.40 -4.10
CA SER A 323 -9.73 4.44 -5.02
C SER A 323 -10.73 3.36 -5.45
N PRO A 324 -11.63 3.66 -6.40
CA PRO A 324 -12.61 2.70 -6.90
C PRO A 324 -11.96 1.47 -7.55
N ALA A 325 -10.72 1.59 -8.05
CA ALA A 325 -9.94 0.46 -8.58
C ALA A 325 -9.56 -0.56 -7.49
N VAL A 326 -9.18 -0.09 -6.29
CA VAL A 326 -8.87 -0.96 -5.15
C VAL A 326 -10.15 -1.60 -4.60
N ALA A 327 -11.25 -0.85 -4.54
CA ALA A 327 -12.57 -1.40 -4.20
C ALA A 327 -12.96 -2.53 -5.16
N ALA A 328 -12.83 -2.33 -6.48
CA ALA A 328 -13.11 -3.35 -7.49
C ALA A 328 -12.24 -4.61 -7.32
N LEU A 329 -10.97 -4.43 -6.94
CA LEU A 329 -10.05 -5.53 -6.70
C LEU A 329 -10.40 -6.31 -5.42
N ILE A 330 -10.98 -5.67 -4.40
CA ILE A 330 -11.40 -6.31 -3.14
C ILE A 330 -12.74 -7.06 -3.31
N LEU A 331 -13.64 -6.62 -4.18
CA LEU A 331 -14.98 -7.20 -4.35
C LEU A 331 -14.98 -8.68 -4.79
N PRO A 332 -15.94 -9.49 -4.33
CA PRO A 332 -16.00 -10.90 -4.69
C PRO A 332 -16.34 -11.11 -6.16
N ASN A 333 -15.92 -12.25 -6.71
CA ASN A 333 -16.54 -12.75 -7.93
C ASN A 333 -17.87 -13.42 -7.55
N PHE A 334 -18.99 -12.74 -7.82
CA PHE A 334 -20.33 -13.17 -7.43
C PHE A 334 -20.73 -14.51 -8.08
N HIS A 335 -20.25 -14.80 -9.28
CA HIS A 335 -20.51 -16.09 -9.95
C HIS A 335 -19.79 -17.25 -9.24
N VAL A 336 -18.52 -17.05 -8.85
CA VAL A 336 -17.75 -18.05 -8.08
C VAL A 336 -18.35 -18.23 -6.68
N LEU A 337 -18.80 -17.14 -6.06
CA LEU A 337 -19.45 -17.16 -4.76
C LEU A 337 -20.77 -17.95 -4.78
N ALA A 338 -21.61 -17.73 -5.78
CA ALA A 338 -22.87 -18.43 -5.96
C ALA A 338 -22.69 -19.94 -6.20
N GLY A 339 -21.61 -20.33 -6.88
CA GLY A 339 -21.28 -21.72 -7.19
C GLY A 339 -20.69 -22.53 -6.03
N ALA A 340 -20.55 -21.95 -4.84
CA ALA A 340 -19.97 -22.65 -3.69
C ALA A 340 -20.87 -23.84 -3.25
N PRO A 341 -20.29 -24.99 -2.86
CA PRO A 341 -21.05 -26.19 -2.55
C PRO A 341 -22.02 -26.01 -1.36
N GLU A 342 -21.69 -25.11 -0.44
CA GLU A 342 -22.51 -24.72 0.72
C GLU A 342 -23.86 -24.09 0.34
N PHE A 343 -23.93 -23.46 -0.83
CA PHE A 343 -25.14 -22.79 -1.32
C PHE A 343 -25.89 -23.62 -2.36
N SER A 344 -25.50 -24.87 -2.59
CA SER A 344 -26.12 -25.75 -3.61
C SER A 344 -27.63 -25.94 -3.44
N SER A 345 -28.15 -25.87 -2.21
CA SER A 345 -29.58 -25.87 -1.91
C SER A 345 -30.25 -24.51 -2.22
N LEU A 346 -29.55 -23.40 -1.94
CA LEU A 346 -30.04 -22.02 -2.14
C LEU A 346 -30.06 -21.62 -3.62
N VAL A 347 -29.12 -22.12 -4.43
CA VAL A 347 -29.03 -21.85 -5.88
C VAL A 347 -30.28 -22.29 -6.64
N ARG A 348 -31.07 -23.22 -6.09
CA ARG A 348 -32.36 -23.63 -6.68
C ARG A 348 -33.45 -22.58 -6.52
N ASN A 349 -33.30 -21.63 -5.59
CA ASN A 349 -34.27 -20.58 -5.34
C ASN A 349 -33.94 -19.33 -6.18
N PRO A 350 -34.85 -18.87 -7.07
CA PRO A 350 -34.59 -17.71 -7.93
C PRO A 350 -34.33 -16.42 -7.15
N LYS A 351 -34.87 -16.29 -5.91
CA LYS A 351 -34.62 -15.12 -5.06
C LYS A 351 -33.16 -15.03 -4.60
N PHE A 352 -32.47 -16.16 -4.44
CA PHE A 352 -31.04 -16.17 -4.08
C PHE A 352 -30.18 -15.57 -5.21
N SER A 353 -30.40 -16.04 -6.45
CA SER A 353 -29.71 -15.50 -7.63
C SER A 353 -30.06 -14.02 -7.87
N PHE A 354 -31.32 -13.64 -7.65
CA PHE A 354 -31.75 -12.24 -7.76
C PHE A 354 -31.00 -11.33 -6.79
N VAL A 355 -30.93 -11.69 -5.50
CA VAL A 355 -30.24 -10.87 -4.49
C VAL A 355 -28.75 -10.73 -4.81
N LEU A 356 -28.08 -11.80 -5.23
CA LEU A 356 -26.67 -11.73 -5.62
C LEU A 356 -26.44 -10.86 -6.86
N GLN A 357 -27.29 -10.99 -7.89
CA GLN A 357 -27.23 -10.14 -9.08
C GLN A 357 -27.51 -8.67 -8.75
N ALA A 358 -28.45 -8.40 -7.85
CA ALA A 358 -28.74 -7.05 -7.38
C ALA A 358 -27.54 -6.44 -6.64
N TYR A 359 -26.88 -7.19 -5.76
CA TYR A 359 -25.65 -6.72 -5.10
C TYR A 359 -24.49 -6.52 -6.08
N GLU A 360 -24.34 -7.40 -7.07
CA GLU A 360 -23.33 -7.23 -8.12
C GLU A 360 -23.56 -5.93 -8.91
N GLU A 361 -24.82 -5.67 -9.30
CA GLU A 361 -25.20 -4.47 -10.03
C GLU A 361 -25.03 -3.20 -9.18
N LEU A 362 -25.43 -3.23 -7.90
CA LEU A 362 -25.21 -2.12 -6.96
C LEU A 362 -23.73 -1.81 -6.79
N CYS A 363 -22.88 -2.83 -6.69
CA CYS A 363 -21.43 -2.63 -6.61
C CYS A 363 -20.88 -2.01 -7.90
N ARG A 364 -21.37 -2.45 -9.07
CA ARG A 364 -20.97 -1.92 -10.37
C ARG A 364 -21.36 -0.45 -10.52
N GLN A 365 -22.61 -0.10 -10.20
CA GLN A 365 -23.11 1.28 -10.24
C GLN A 365 -22.30 2.18 -9.32
N ARG A 366 -21.99 1.74 -8.10
CA ARG A 366 -21.16 2.52 -7.17
C ARG A 366 -19.73 2.75 -7.66
N ILE A 367 -19.14 1.78 -8.37
CA ILE A 367 -17.82 1.96 -9.00
C ILE A 367 -17.91 3.02 -10.11
N GLU A 368 -18.95 2.95 -10.95
CA GLU A 368 -19.17 3.91 -12.04
C GLU A 368 -19.46 5.33 -11.51
N GLU A 369 -20.30 5.46 -10.50
CA GLU A 369 -20.60 6.72 -9.81
C GLU A 369 -19.33 7.33 -9.19
N ALA A 370 -18.56 6.53 -8.45
CA ALA A 370 -17.30 6.98 -7.85
C ALA A 370 -16.25 7.38 -8.91
N GLN A 371 -16.26 6.77 -10.09
CA GLN A 371 -15.43 7.20 -11.21
C GLN A 371 -15.92 8.53 -11.82
N SER A 372 -17.23 8.75 -11.86
CA SER A 372 -17.85 9.97 -12.41
C SER A 372 -17.74 11.20 -11.50
N GLU A 373 -17.87 11.04 -10.17
CA GLU A 373 -17.73 12.14 -9.21
C GLU A 373 -16.30 12.68 -9.14
N ASN A 374 -15.30 11.79 -9.23
CA ASN A 374 -13.89 12.19 -9.33
C ASN A 374 -13.61 13.05 -10.58
N LEU A 375 -14.33 12.82 -11.70
CA LEU A 375 -14.23 13.64 -12.92
C LEU A 375 -14.91 15.01 -12.79
N HIS A 376 -15.93 15.15 -11.95
CA HIS A 376 -16.66 16.41 -11.77
C HIS A 376 -15.94 17.37 -10.82
N ASP A 377 -15.34 16.85 -9.74
CA ASP A 377 -14.53 17.65 -8.81
C ASP A 377 -13.22 18.15 -9.47
N ASP A 378 -12.58 17.34 -10.32
CA ASP A 378 -11.41 17.75 -11.10
C ASP A 378 -11.73 18.89 -12.09
N ASN A 379 -12.90 18.87 -12.73
CA ASN A 379 -13.33 19.94 -13.65
C ASN A 379 -13.74 21.23 -12.94
N LYS A 380 -14.36 21.13 -11.77
CA LYS A 380 -14.75 22.29 -10.96
C LYS A 380 -13.52 23.01 -10.40
N MET A 381 -12.49 22.26 -10.04
CA MET A 381 -11.21 22.81 -9.57
C MET A 381 -10.41 23.51 -10.68
N VAL A 382 -10.58 23.10 -11.95
CA VAL A 382 -9.96 23.78 -13.11
C VAL A 382 -10.69 25.09 -13.46
N MET A 383 -12.01 25.17 -13.27
CA MET A 383 -12.78 26.40 -13.50
C MET A 383 -12.55 27.49 -12.44
N ASP A 384 -12.22 27.12 -11.20
CA ASP A 384 -11.91 28.10 -10.13
C ASP A 384 -10.45 28.64 -10.20
N ILE A 385 -9.65 28.18 -11.17
CA ILE A 385 -8.25 28.60 -11.39
C ILE A 385 -8.10 29.49 -12.65
N VAL A 386 -9.18 29.68 -13.42
CA VAL A 386 -9.27 30.63 -14.54
C VAL A 386 -10.10 31.84 -14.10
#